data_AF-A0A7W8YC65-F1
#
_entry.id   AF-A0A7W8YC65-F1
#
_cell.length_a   1.000
_cell.length_b   1.000
_cell.length_c   1.000
_cell.angle_alpha   90.00
_cell.angle_beta   90.00
_cell.angle_gamma   90.00
#
_symmetry.space_group_name_H-M   'P 1'
#
loop_
_entity.id
_entity.type
_entity.pdbx_description
1 polymer ?
#
loop_
_entity_poly.entity_id
_entity_poly.type
_entity_poly.pdbx_seq_one_letter_code
_entity_poly.pdbx_strand_id
1 'polypeptide(L)'
;MIVDSDRWKEALAERGLPPLQGMLAEGGRVSVSRKDIFDLGEKTLDSENALQLLYYSLAWGLGTRASRLHQRLDGLAKNPQKAEKLLVDAWTSVKREAPVKEAYGTLIFDRGRARISWLGPAFATKFLYFAQGNEADARHLILDQVVAKNLRPDAWPGSPTAAWFPEIYERYCNLLSAWAKEASEKLCNSREVSADEIEMTLFKRHKWMTQGEQVSAG
;
A
#
# COMPACT_ATOMS: atom_id res chain seq x y z
N MET A 1 12.32 -3.79 4.41
CA MET A 1 12.34 -4.44 3.09
C MET A 1 13.66 -4.11 2.44
N ILE A 2 14.36 -5.07 1.84
CA ILE A 2 15.57 -4.77 1.06
C ILE A 2 15.16 -4.34 -0.34
N VAL A 3 15.68 -3.20 -0.79
CA VAL A 3 15.46 -2.60 -2.11
C VAL A 3 16.81 -2.51 -2.83
N ASP A 4 16.81 -2.82 -4.12
CA ASP A 4 17.95 -2.61 -5.02
C ASP A 4 17.85 -1.20 -5.60
N SER A 5 18.48 -0.23 -4.93
CA SER A 5 18.37 1.19 -5.26
C SER A 5 19.00 1.54 -6.61
N ASP A 6 20.07 0.85 -7.00
CA ASP A 6 20.74 1.09 -8.29
C ASP A 6 19.81 0.75 -9.46
N ARG A 7 19.11 -0.40 -9.38
CA ARG A 7 18.08 -0.76 -10.37
C ARG A 7 16.98 0.30 -10.48
N TRP A 8 16.56 0.89 -9.37
CA TRP A 8 15.55 1.94 -9.38
C TRP A 8 16.06 3.23 -10.02
N LYS A 9 17.29 3.66 -9.68
CA LYS A 9 17.91 4.85 -10.25
C LYS A 9 18.07 4.75 -11.76
N GLU A 10 18.56 3.61 -12.24
CA GLU A 10 18.68 3.31 -13.67
C GLU A 10 17.30 3.36 -14.36
N ALA A 11 16.32 2.63 -13.82
CA ALA A 11 15.00 2.54 -14.44
C ALA A 11 14.24 3.87 -14.49
N LEU A 12 14.44 4.76 -13.50
CA LEU A 12 13.88 6.12 -13.50
C LEU A 12 14.58 7.02 -14.52
N ALA A 13 15.92 6.97 -14.57
CA ALA A 13 16.74 7.77 -15.48
C ALA A 13 16.43 7.46 -16.96
N GLU A 14 16.29 6.17 -17.31
CA GLU A 14 15.88 5.71 -18.65
C GLU A 14 14.57 6.35 -19.15
N ARG A 15 13.71 6.77 -18.23
CA ARG A 15 12.36 7.28 -18.51
C ARG A 15 12.25 8.80 -18.33
N GLY A 16 13.34 9.47 -17.97
CA GLY A 16 13.33 10.89 -17.65
C GLY A 16 12.42 11.24 -16.46
N LEU A 17 12.17 10.27 -15.57
CA LEU A 17 11.40 10.51 -14.34
C LEU A 17 12.28 11.16 -13.27
N PRO A 18 11.69 11.93 -12.33
CA PRO A 18 12.46 12.53 -11.23
C PRO A 18 13.31 11.49 -10.47
N PRO A 19 14.56 11.80 -10.13
CA PRO A 19 15.46 10.86 -9.48
C PRO A 19 14.99 10.52 -8.05
N LEU A 20 15.45 9.38 -7.52
CA LEU A 20 15.23 9.04 -6.11
C LEU A 20 15.90 10.08 -5.19
N GLN A 21 15.23 10.39 -4.09
CA GLN A 21 15.74 11.23 -3.01
C GLN A 21 15.86 10.44 -1.70
N GLY A 22 16.60 11.00 -0.75
CA GLY A 22 16.80 10.42 0.58
C GLY A 22 17.57 9.09 0.54
N MET A 23 17.19 8.16 1.40
CA MET A 23 17.90 6.88 1.60
C MET A 23 18.00 6.03 0.31
N LEU A 24 16.97 6.03 -0.55
CA LEU A 24 17.03 5.31 -1.83
C LEU A 24 17.99 5.95 -2.85
N ALA A 25 18.45 7.19 -2.62
CA ALA A 25 19.40 7.85 -3.52
C ALA A 25 20.85 7.35 -3.34
N GLU A 26 21.19 6.77 -2.17
CA GLU A 26 22.55 6.38 -1.79
C GLU A 26 23.13 5.23 -2.65
N GLY A 27 22.27 4.45 -3.32
CA GLY A 27 22.67 3.33 -4.18
C GLY A 27 22.79 1.99 -3.42
N GLY A 28 23.09 0.92 -4.15
CA GLY A 28 23.24 -0.42 -3.59
C GLY A 28 21.96 -1.03 -3.00
N ARG A 29 22.12 -1.93 -2.02
CA ARG A 29 21.01 -2.57 -1.31
C ARG A 29 20.66 -1.79 -0.06
N VAL A 30 19.49 -1.18 -0.06
CA VAL A 30 19.00 -0.33 1.03
C VAL A 30 17.89 -1.04 1.80
N SER A 31 17.92 -0.96 3.13
CA SER A 31 16.84 -1.46 3.99
C SER A 31 15.83 -0.35 4.27
N VAL A 32 14.67 -0.41 3.63
CA VAL A 32 13.56 0.51 3.84
C VAL A 32 12.58 -0.06 4.87
N SER A 33 12.47 0.57 6.04
CA SER A 33 11.49 0.24 7.06
C SER A 33 10.11 0.83 6.73
N ARG A 34 9.07 0.39 7.44
CA ARG A 34 7.73 0.97 7.29
C ARG A 34 7.71 2.43 7.77
N LYS A 35 8.40 2.70 8.87
CA LYS A 35 8.53 4.03 9.47
C LYS A 35 9.14 5.03 8.49
N ASP A 36 10.18 4.63 7.75
CA ASP A 36 10.84 5.53 6.78
C ASP A 36 9.86 6.07 5.72
N ILE A 37 8.87 5.26 5.34
CA ILE A 37 7.88 5.63 4.32
C ILE A 37 6.75 6.47 4.93
N PHE A 38 6.32 6.17 6.16
CA PHE A 38 5.38 7.02 6.88
C PHE A 38 5.95 8.42 7.12
N ASP A 39 7.23 8.53 7.45
CA ASP A 39 7.90 9.82 7.66
C ASP A 39 7.93 10.65 6.35
N LEU A 40 7.83 10.03 5.17
CA LEU A 40 7.59 10.73 3.90
C LEU A 40 6.14 11.18 3.75
N GLY A 41 5.17 10.31 4.10
CA GLY A 41 3.74 10.62 4.02
C GLY A 41 3.27 11.71 4.99
N GLU A 42 4.01 11.96 6.07
CA GLU A 42 3.73 13.02 7.04
C GLU A 42 4.05 14.43 6.50
N LYS A 43 4.94 14.53 5.52
CA LYS A 43 5.32 15.81 4.94
C LYS A 43 4.19 16.35 4.08
N THR A 44 4.04 17.67 4.02
CA THR A 44 3.21 18.31 2.99
C THR A 44 3.78 17.97 1.62
N LEU A 45 2.98 17.31 0.78
CA LEU A 45 3.43 16.86 -0.52
C LEU A 45 3.11 17.89 -1.61
N ASP A 46 4.13 18.20 -2.40
CA ASP A 46 4.02 18.76 -3.74
C ASP A 46 4.14 17.62 -4.78
N SER A 47 4.16 17.97 -6.07
CA SER A 47 4.31 17.00 -7.16
C SER A 47 5.55 16.12 -7.01
N GLU A 48 6.69 16.68 -6.60
CA GLU A 48 7.95 15.96 -6.53
C GLU A 48 7.95 14.98 -5.35
N ASN A 49 7.55 15.45 -4.16
CA ASN A 49 7.51 14.62 -2.96
C ASN A 49 6.40 13.56 -3.02
N ALA A 50 5.31 13.80 -3.75
CA ALA A 50 4.28 12.79 -4.03
C ALA A 50 4.82 11.61 -4.85
N LEU A 51 5.68 11.87 -5.85
CA LEU A 51 6.36 10.82 -6.59
C LEU A 51 7.35 10.06 -5.70
N GLN A 52 8.09 10.73 -4.82
CA GLN A 52 8.97 10.05 -3.86
C GLN A 52 8.17 9.09 -2.96
N LEU A 53 7.05 9.53 -2.38
CA LEU A 53 6.19 8.65 -1.59
C LEU A 53 5.73 7.43 -2.39
N LEU A 54 5.35 7.62 -3.66
CA LEU A 54 4.98 6.52 -4.55
C LEU A 54 6.16 5.57 -4.80
N TYR A 55 7.36 6.08 -5.10
CA TYR A 55 8.54 5.27 -5.36
C TYR A 55 8.89 4.41 -4.15
N TYR A 56 8.91 4.98 -2.95
CA TYR A 56 9.16 4.23 -1.71
C TYR A 56 8.07 3.18 -1.47
N SER A 57 6.80 3.52 -1.69
CA SER A 57 5.67 2.59 -1.57
C SER A 57 5.78 1.40 -2.52
N LEU A 58 6.14 1.66 -3.79
CA LEU A 58 6.36 0.63 -4.81
C LEU A 58 7.59 -0.23 -4.49
N ALA A 59 8.72 0.40 -4.15
CA ALA A 59 9.96 -0.27 -3.81
C ALA A 59 9.79 -1.23 -2.63
N TRP A 60 9.10 -0.77 -1.58
CA TRP A 60 8.76 -1.60 -0.43
C TRP A 60 7.83 -2.76 -0.78
N GLY A 61 6.82 -2.52 -1.62
CA GLY A 61 5.89 -3.57 -2.05
C GLY A 61 6.47 -4.58 -3.03
N LEU A 62 7.47 -4.21 -3.82
CA LEU A 62 8.10 -5.07 -4.83
C LEU A 62 9.34 -5.83 -4.29
N GLY A 63 10.02 -5.26 -3.30
CA GLY A 63 11.29 -5.79 -2.78
C GLY A 63 12.37 -5.97 -3.86
N THR A 64 13.33 -6.84 -3.60
CA THR A 64 14.49 -7.10 -4.49
C THR A 64 14.13 -7.67 -5.86
N ARG A 65 12.96 -8.32 -5.99
CA ARG A 65 12.50 -8.88 -7.27
C ARG A 65 12.05 -7.80 -8.25
N ALA A 66 11.63 -6.64 -7.76
CA ALA A 66 11.19 -5.50 -8.59
C ALA A 66 10.21 -5.89 -9.70
N SER A 67 9.31 -6.85 -9.44
CA SER A 67 8.48 -7.46 -10.49
C SER A 67 7.62 -6.41 -11.18
N ARG A 68 7.74 -6.36 -12.51
CA ARG A 68 7.04 -5.39 -13.36
C ARG A 68 7.30 -3.92 -12.99
N LEU A 69 8.50 -3.61 -12.49
CA LEU A 69 8.96 -2.25 -12.24
C LEU A 69 8.90 -1.40 -13.51
N HIS A 70 9.53 -1.87 -14.59
CA HIS A 70 9.56 -1.13 -15.86
C HIS A 70 8.16 -0.76 -16.37
N GLN A 71 7.20 -1.70 -16.39
CA GLN A 71 5.84 -1.38 -16.85
C GLN A 71 5.14 -0.34 -15.96
N ARG A 72 5.42 -0.32 -14.65
CA ARG A 72 4.89 0.71 -13.73
C ARG A 72 5.48 2.08 -14.05
N LEU A 73 6.79 2.14 -14.21
CA LEU A 73 7.47 3.38 -14.53
C LEU A 73 7.11 3.87 -15.94
N ASP A 74 6.94 2.99 -16.93
CA ASP A 74 6.39 3.33 -18.24
C ASP A 74 4.98 3.92 -18.10
N GLY A 75 4.17 3.36 -17.21
CA GLY A 75 2.82 3.85 -16.91
C GLY A 75 2.80 5.26 -16.33
N LEU A 76 3.77 5.59 -15.48
CA LEU A 76 3.99 6.95 -14.95
C LEU A 76 4.51 7.90 -16.03
N ALA A 77 5.53 7.48 -16.78
CA ALA A 77 6.21 8.28 -17.81
C ALA A 77 5.29 8.66 -18.99
N LYS A 78 4.21 7.91 -19.24
CA LYS A 78 3.21 8.24 -20.26
C LYS A 78 2.52 9.59 -20.06
N ASN A 79 2.29 10.00 -18.80
CA ASN A 79 1.71 11.29 -18.48
C ASN A 79 2.10 11.69 -17.04
N PRO A 80 3.33 12.18 -16.82
CA PRO A 80 3.87 12.48 -15.50
C PRO A 80 3.03 13.51 -14.75
N GLN A 81 2.63 14.60 -15.41
CA GLN A 81 1.87 15.69 -14.79
C GLN A 81 0.50 15.22 -14.29
N LYS A 82 -0.18 14.35 -15.06
CA LYS A 82 -1.42 13.72 -14.59
C LYS A 82 -1.17 12.81 -13.40
N ALA A 83 -0.09 12.01 -13.43
CA ALA A 83 0.24 11.12 -12.33
C ALA A 83 0.52 11.90 -11.04
N GLU A 84 1.39 12.92 -11.11
CA GLU A 84 1.70 13.84 -10.01
C GLU A 84 0.43 14.45 -9.41
N LYS A 85 -0.43 15.04 -10.25
CA LYS A 85 -1.69 15.63 -9.79
C LYS A 85 -2.56 14.61 -9.04
N LEU A 86 -2.73 13.40 -9.59
CA LEU A 86 -3.54 12.36 -8.95
C LEU A 86 -2.95 11.90 -7.61
N LEU A 87 -1.62 11.85 -7.49
CA LEU A 87 -0.96 11.47 -6.23
C LEU A 87 -1.12 12.56 -5.16
N VAL A 88 -0.94 13.84 -5.54
CA VAL A 88 -1.17 14.98 -4.64
C VAL A 88 -2.64 15.06 -4.22
N ASP A 89 -3.58 14.90 -5.15
CA ASP A 89 -5.01 14.88 -4.86
C ASP A 89 -5.35 13.74 -3.88
N ALA A 90 -4.81 12.53 -4.11
CA ALA A 90 -5.06 11.37 -3.27
C ALA A 90 -4.50 11.56 -1.85
N TRP A 91 -3.26 12.04 -1.73
CA TRP A 91 -2.66 12.39 -0.43
C TRP A 91 -3.48 13.47 0.29
N THR A 92 -3.92 14.51 -0.44
CA THR A 92 -4.76 15.58 0.12
C THR A 92 -6.08 15.05 0.64
N SER A 93 -6.73 14.13 -0.10
CA SER A 93 -7.95 13.46 0.37
C SER A 93 -7.72 12.69 1.67
N VAL A 94 -6.59 11.98 1.79
CA VAL A 94 -6.22 11.26 3.03
C VAL A 94 -6.04 12.24 4.19
N LYS A 95 -5.23 13.29 4.02
CA LYS A 95 -4.95 14.28 5.09
C LYS A 95 -6.16 15.15 5.47
N ARG A 96 -7.15 15.26 4.58
CA ARG A 96 -8.44 15.89 4.89
C ARG A 96 -9.46 14.92 5.46
N GLU A 97 -9.03 13.70 5.77
CA GLU A 97 -9.88 12.68 6.40
C GLU A 97 -11.12 12.33 5.56
N ALA A 98 -11.06 12.52 4.24
CA ALA A 98 -12.16 12.24 3.33
C ALA A 98 -12.59 10.76 3.43
N PRO A 99 -13.83 10.41 3.01
CA PRO A 99 -14.28 9.03 2.97
C PRO A 99 -13.29 8.12 2.23
N VAL A 100 -13.11 6.88 2.71
CA VAL A 100 -12.08 5.96 2.20
C VAL A 100 -12.25 5.71 0.71
N LYS A 101 -13.50 5.56 0.26
CA LYS A 101 -13.82 5.41 -1.17
C LYS A 101 -13.41 6.61 -2.01
N GLU A 102 -13.49 7.83 -1.48
CA GLU A 102 -13.17 9.05 -2.23
C GLU A 102 -11.67 9.17 -2.45
N ALA A 103 -10.87 9.02 -1.39
CA ALA A 103 -9.41 9.04 -1.48
C ALA A 103 -8.88 7.95 -2.44
N TYR A 104 -9.45 6.73 -2.38
CA TYR A 104 -9.10 5.65 -3.29
C TYR A 104 -9.61 5.85 -4.72
N GLY A 105 -10.80 6.45 -4.86
CA GLY A 105 -11.41 6.83 -6.13
C GLY A 105 -10.57 7.82 -6.94
N THR A 106 -9.69 8.59 -6.27
CA THR A 106 -8.71 9.45 -6.92
C THR A 106 -7.66 8.67 -7.73
N LEU A 107 -7.33 7.44 -7.33
CA LEU A 107 -6.34 6.60 -8.03
C LEU A 107 -6.98 5.50 -8.87
N ILE A 108 -8.18 5.03 -8.49
CA ILE A 108 -8.84 3.88 -9.10
C ILE A 108 -10.24 4.28 -9.56
N PHE A 109 -10.56 4.04 -10.83
CA PHE A 109 -11.91 4.21 -11.37
C PHE A 109 -12.88 3.19 -10.78
N ASP A 110 -14.17 3.50 -10.91
CA ASP A 110 -15.24 2.51 -10.78
C ASP A 110 -14.91 1.27 -11.62
N ARG A 111 -15.21 0.09 -11.09
CA ARG A 111 -14.82 -1.22 -11.65
C ARG A 111 -13.32 -1.56 -11.56
N GLY A 112 -12.53 -0.82 -10.80
CA GLY A 112 -11.20 -1.26 -10.34
C GLY A 112 -10.05 -1.01 -11.31
N ARG A 113 -10.26 -0.21 -12.37
CA ARG A 113 -9.21 0.18 -13.31
C ARG A 113 -8.38 1.34 -12.73
N ALA A 114 -7.06 1.26 -12.83
CA ALA A 114 -6.20 2.34 -12.38
C ALA A 114 -6.28 3.58 -13.29
N ARG A 115 -6.24 4.78 -12.69
CA ARG A 115 -6.18 6.07 -13.38
C ARG A 115 -4.76 6.41 -13.86
N ILE A 116 -3.76 5.86 -13.18
CA ILE A 116 -2.36 5.80 -13.60
C ILE A 116 -2.10 4.39 -14.14
N SER A 117 -1.61 4.29 -15.38
CA SER A 117 -1.38 2.99 -16.01
C SER A 117 -0.43 2.13 -15.17
N TRP A 118 -0.72 0.84 -15.04
CA TRP A 118 0.07 -0.12 -14.25
C TRP A 118 0.17 0.12 -12.73
N LEU A 119 -0.41 1.21 -12.21
CA LEU A 119 -0.59 1.42 -10.77
C LEU A 119 -1.88 0.75 -10.29
N GLY A 120 -1.88 -0.59 -10.31
CA GLY A 120 -3.07 -1.37 -9.94
C GLY A 120 -3.53 -1.16 -8.48
N PRO A 121 -4.76 -1.60 -8.17
CA PRO A 121 -5.38 -1.52 -6.84
C PRO A 121 -4.45 -1.72 -5.64
N ALA A 122 -3.68 -2.82 -5.61
CA ALA A 122 -2.82 -3.16 -4.47
C ALA A 122 -1.68 -2.16 -4.18
N PHE A 123 -1.27 -1.38 -5.18
CA PHE A 123 -0.25 -0.34 -5.00
C PHE A 123 -0.90 1.01 -4.70
N ALA A 124 -2.10 1.28 -5.23
CA ALA A 124 -2.90 2.42 -4.79
C ALA A 124 -3.20 2.35 -3.28
N THR A 125 -3.59 1.18 -2.75
CA THR A 125 -3.81 1.03 -1.30
C THR A 125 -2.53 1.24 -0.49
N LYS A 126 -1.36 0.81 -0.99
CA LYS A 126 -0.08 1.04 -0.32
C LYS A 126 0.26 2.52 -0.27
N PHE A 127 0.08 3.24 -1.38
CA PHE A 127 0.27 4.68 -1.41
C PHE A 127 -0.62 5.38 -0.38
N LEU A 128 -1.92 5.04 -0.33
CA LEU A 128 -2.85 5.65 0.64
C LEU A 128 -2.53 5.29 2.09
N TYR A 129 -2.18 4.02 2.35
CA TYR A 129 -1.73 3.57 3.67
C TYR A 129 -0.56 4.42 4.14
N PHE A 130 0.46 4.65 3.31
CA PHE A 130 1.59 5.49 3.71
C PHE A 130 1.28 6.99 3.73
N ALA A 131 0.35 7.46 2.90
CA ALA A 131 -0.07 8.86 2.85
C ALA A 131 -0.73 9.34 4.15
N GLN A 132 -1.33 8.43 4.94
CA GLN A 132 -1.93 8.80 6.23
C GLN A 132 -0.86 9.16 7.27
N GLY A 133 0.39 8.71 7.09
CA GLY A 133 1.48 8.98 8.03
C GLY A 133 1.48 8.06 9.25
N ASN A 134 2.11 8.47 10.34
CA ASN A 134 2.28 7.64 11.56
C ASN A 134 1.03 7.65 12.47
N GLU A 135 -0.18 7.73 11.90
CA GLU A 135 -1.43 7.74 12.65
C GLU A 135 -1.63 6.44 13.45
N ALA A 136 -2.10 6.57 14.68
CA ALA A 136 -2.36 5.42 15.56
C ALA A 136 -3.55 4.56 15.10
N ASP A 137 -4.58 5.19 14.50
CA ASP A 137 -5.76 4.51 13.96
C ASP A 137 -5.75 4.55 12.43
N ALA A 138 -5.11 3.54 11.83
CA ALA A 138 -4.94 3.43 10.39
C ALA A 138 -6.29 3.27 9.65
N ARG A 139 -6.74 4.33 8.97
CA ARG A 139 -8.00 4.33 8.19
C ARG A 139 -7.87 3.69 6.81
N HIS A 140 -6.75 3.91 6.13
CA HIS A 140 -6.44 3.22 4.88
C HIS A 140 -5.61 2.00 5.21
N LEU A 141 -5.90 0.85 4.59
CA LEU A 141 -5.22 -0.40 4.89
C LEU A 141 -4.72 -1.04 3.60
N ILE A 142 -3.64 -1.81 3.69
CA ILE A 142 -3.12 -2.49 2.51
C ILE A 142 -4.08 -3.64 2.13
N LEU A 143 -4.59 -3.62 0.90
CA LEU A 143 -5.31 -4.74 0.31
C LEU A 143 -4.51 -5.26 -0.89
N ASP A 144 -3.94 -6.45 -0.75
CA ASP A 144 -3.29 -7.13 -1.85
C ASP A 144 -3.81 -8.56 -2.03
N GLN A 145 -3.27 -9.28 -3.01
CA GLN A 145 -3.75 -10.62 -3.32
C GLN A 145 -3.52 -11.61 -2.17
N VAL A 146 -2.52 -11.41 -1.31
CA VAL A 146 -2.26 -12.28 -0.17
C VAL A 146 -3.35 -12.03 0.88
N VAL A 147 -3.58 -10.77 1.24
CA VAL A 147 -4.63 -10.39 2.19
C VAL A 147 -6.01 -10.82 1.70
N ALA A 148 -6.36 -10.51 0.44
CA ALA A 148 -7.65 -10.87 -0.14
C ALA A 148 -7.88 -12.40 -0.17
N LYS A 149 -6.84 -13.19 -0.48
CA LYS A 149 -6.93 -14.66 -0.43
C LYS A 149 -7.13 -15.18 0.98
N ASN A 150 -6.50 -14.57 1.98
CA ASN A 150 -6.59 -15.02 3.38
C ASN A 150 -7.87 -14.57 4.08
N LEU A 151 -8.52 -13.52 3.58
CA LEU A 151 -9.85 -13.07 4.01
C LEU A 151 -10.98 -13.99 3.53
N ARG A 152 -10.89 -14.44 2.28
CA ARG A 152 -12.03 -15.06 1.58
C ARG A 152 -12.60 -16.34 2.23
N PRO A 153 -11.81 -17.28 2.79
CA PRO A 153 -12.34 -18.54 3.28
C PRO A 153 -13.33 -18.39 4.43
N ASP A 154 -13.00 -17.58 5.44
CA ASP A 154 -13.74 -17.54 6.71
C ASP A 154 -14.25 -16.15 7.06
N ALA A 155 -13.57 -15.12 6.58
CA ALA A 155 -13.68 -13.77 7.12
C ALA A 155 -14.50 -12.84 6.21
N TRP A 156 -14.44 -13.09 4.89
CA TRP A 156 -15.27 -12.42 3.90
C TRP A 156 -15.58 -13.33 2.70
N PRO A 157 -16.49 -14.31 2.87
CA PRO A 157 -16.91 -15.19 1.80
C PRO A 157 -17.42 -14.42 0.58
N GLY A 158 -16.99 -14.84 -0.60
CA GLY A 158 -17.38 -14.21 -1.87
C GLY A 158 -16.71 -12.85 -2.15
N SER A 159 -15.79 -12.37 -1.30
CA SER A 159 -15.03 -11.16 -1.62
C SER A 159 -14.22 -11.32 -2.92
N PRO A 160 -14.10 -10.24 -3.72
CA PRO A 160 -13.29 -10.27 -4.93
C PRO A 160 -11.80 -10.34 -4.58
N THR A 161 -11.04 -11.16 -5.31
CA THR A 161 -9.59 -11.30 -5.13
C THR A 161 -8.77 -10.33 -6.01
N ALA A 162 -9.45 -9.51 -6.82
CA ALA A 162 -8.87 -8.50 -7.70
C ALA A 162 -9.94 -7.45 -8.07
N ALA A 163 -9.55 -6.40 -8.80
CA ALA A 163 -10.45 -5.34 -9.27
C ALA A 163 -11.28 -4.68 -8.13
N TRP A 164 -10.63 -4.41 -7.00
CA TRP A 164 -11.23 -3.69 -5.88
C TRP A 164 -11.55 -2.25 -6.31
N PHE A 165 -12.82 -2.00 -6.59
CA PHE A 165 -13.35 -0.66 -6.83
C PHE A 165 -13.63 0.04 -5.48
N PRO A 166 -13.83 1.37 -5.47
CA PRO A 166 -13.84 2.16 -4.25
C PRO A 166 -14.72 1.64 -3.10
N GLU A 167 -15.94 1.20 -3.41
CA GLU A 167 -16.88 0.68 -2.40
C GLU A 167 -16.39 -0.63 -1.76
N ILE A 168 -15.72 -1.49 -2.52
CA ILE A 168 -15.13 -2.73 -1.98
C ILE A 168 -13.96 -2.40 -1.06
N TYR A 169 -13.13 -1.44 -1.45
CA TYR A 169 -12.00 -1.02 -0.64
C TYR A 169 -12.45 -0.37 0.67
N GLU A 170 -13.48 0.48 0.64
CA GLU A 170 -14.05 1.05 1.86
C GLU A 170 -14.67 -0.01 2.78
N ARG A 171 -15.43 -0.97 2.21
CA ARG A 171 -15.95 -2.11 2.98
C ARG A 171 -14.85 -2.93 3.63
N TYR A 172 -13.71 -3.10 2.95
CA TYR A 172 -12.54 -3.77 3.49
C TYR A 172 -11.98 -3.03 4.70
N CYS A 173 -11.70 -1.73 4.59
CA CYS A 173 -11.18 -0.94 5.70
C CYS A 173 -12.15 -0.97 6.90
N ASN A 174 -13.44 -0.74 6.66
CA ASN A 174 -14.45 -0.74 7.71
C ASN A 174 -14.55 -2.09 8.45
N LEU A 175 -14.41 -3.21 7.72
CA LEU A 175 -14.41 -4.54 8.32
C LEU A 175 -13.24 -4.73 9.29
N LEU A 176 -12.03 -4.33 8.89
CA LEU A 176 -10.84 -4.49 9.73
C LEU A 176 -10.85 -3.52 10.91
N SER A 177 -11.34 -2.29 10.73
CA SER A 177 -11.55 -1.36 11.84
C SER A 177 -12.57 -1.91 12.86
N ALA A 178 -13.66 -2.54 12.40
CA ALA A 178 -14.61 -3.19 13.30
C ALA A 178 -13.97 -4.34 14.08
N TRP A 179 -13.17 -5.20 13.43
CA TRP A 179 -12.46 -6.28 14.12
C TRP A 179 -11.40 -5.80 15.10
N ALA A 180 -10.69 -4.72 14.77
CA ALA A 180 -9.74 -4.08 15.68
C ALA A 180 -10.45 -3.60 16.96
N LYS A 181 -11.62 -2.98 16.82
CA LYS A 181 -12.47 -2.59 17.95
C LYS A 181 -12.90 -3.79 18.78
N GLU A 182 -13.47 -4.82 18.15
CA GLU A 182 -13.89 -6.04 18.84
C GLU A 182 -12.73 -6.76 19.55
N ALA A 183 -11.54 -6.76 18.95
CA ALA A 183 -10.35 -7.36 19.55
C ALA A 183 -9.89 -6.56 20.79
N SER A 184 -9.92 -5.23 20.73
CA SER A 184 -9.60 -4.36 21.86
C SER A 184 -10.58 -4.57 23.02
N GLU A 185 -11.88 -4.68 22.73
CA GLU A 185 -12.92 -4.97 23.72
C GLU A 185 -12.72 -6.34 24.39
N LYS A 186 -12.38 -7.38 23.62
CA LYS A 186 -12.08 -8.72 24.13
C LYS A 186 -10.84 -8.76 25.03
N LEU A 187 -9.89 -7.85 24.84
CA LEU A 187 -8.74 -7.66 25.71
C LEU A 187 -9.06 -6.80 26.95
N CYS A 188 -10.34 -6.56 27.23
CA CYS A 188 -10.82 -5.67 28.29
C CYS A 188 -10.15 -4.29 28.24
N ASN A 189 -9.85 -3.80 27.03
CA ASN A 189 -9.13 -2.54 26.79
C ASN A 189 -7.76 -2.44 27.51
N SER A 190 -7.14 -3.57 27.87
CA SER A 190 -5.77 -3.60 28.41
C SER A 190 -4.72 -3.19 27.37
N ARG A 191 -5.06 -3.36 26.08
CA ARG A 191 -4.31 -2.87 24.94
C ARG A 191 -5.28 -2.57 23.80
N GLU A 192 -5.05 -1.46 23.11
CA GLU A 192 -5.72 -1.18 21.84
C GLU A 192 -5.08 -2.01 20.72
N VAL A 193 -5.91 -2.57 19.86
CA VAL A 193 -5.51 -3.28 18.64
C VAL A 193 -5.85 -2.38 17.46
N SER A 194 -4.88 -2.06 16.63
CA SER A 194 -5.11 -1.24 15.43
C SER A 194 -5.57 -2.09 14.24
N ALA A 195 -6.26 -1.46 13.30
CA ALA A 195 -6.75 -2.15 12.10
C ALA A 195 -5.62 -2.70 11.20
N ASP A 196 -4.44 -2.06 11.20
CA ASP A 196 -3.28 -2.55 10.45
C ASP A 196 -2.56 -3.72 11.14
N GLU A 197 -2.73 -3.94 12.44
CA GLU A 197 -2.33 -5.19 13.11
C GLU A 197 -3.19 -6.38 12.64
N ILE A 198 -4.49 -6.14 12.41
CA ILE A 198 -5.39 -7.14 11.85
C ILE A 198 -5.00 -7.44 10.39
N GLU A 199 -4.75 -6.41 9.56
CA GLU A 199 -4.22 -6.56 8.20
C GLU A 199 -2.93 -7.39 8.19
N MET A 200 -1.99 -7.07 9.07
CA MET A 200 -0.72 -7.79 9.18
C MET A 200 -0.91 -9.26 9.54
N THR A 201 -1.88 -9.56 10.41
CA THR A 201 -2.22 -10.94 10.78
C THR A 201 -2.77 -11.71 9.58
N LEU A 202 -3.66 -11.09 8.81
CA LEU A 202 -4.17 -11.66 7.55
C LEU A 202 -3.04 -11.87 6.53
N PHE A 203 -2.14 -10.90 6.39
CA PHE A 203 -0.99 -11.02 5.51
C PHE A 203 -0.10 -12.21 5.91
N LYS A 204 0.17 -12.40 7.21
CA LYS A 204 1.04 -13.47 7.72
C LYS A 204 0.39 -14.86 7.75
N ARG A 205 -0.95 -14.96 7.68
CA ARG A 205 -1.70 -16.22 7.83
C ARG A 205 -1.18 -17.39 6.96
N HIS A 206 -0.75 -17.11 5.73
CA HIS A 206 -0.20 -18.14 4.83
C HIS A 206 1.08 -18.81 5.35
N LYS A 207 1.88 -18.12 6.16
CA LYS A 207 3.11 -18.67 6.76
C LYS A 207 2.82 -19.65 7.89
N TRP A 208 1.72 -19.45 8.60
CA TRP A 208 1.32 -20.35 9.70
C TRP A 208 0.68 -21.63 9.18
N MET A 209 -0.08 -21.56 8.07
CA MET A 209 -0.65 -22.76 7.44
C MET A 209 0.44 -23.68 6.86
N THR A 210 1.50 -23.11 6.25
CA THR A 210 2.63 -23.90 5.74
C THR A 210 3.52 -24.49 6.84
N GLN A 211 3.62 -23.85 8.01
CA GLN A 211 4.35 -24.40 9.16
C GLN A 211 3.52 -25.44 9.94
N GLY A 212 2.20 -25.30 10.03
CA GLY A 212 1.31 -26.26 10.69
C GLY A 212 1.16 -27.60 9.94
N GLU A 213 1.21 -27.57 8.60
CA GLU A 213 1.23 -28.79 7.78
C GLU A 213 2.54 -29.59 7.93
N GLN A 214 3.68 -28.94 8.21
CA GLN A 214 4.94 -29.66 8.45
C GLN A 214 5.03 -30.31 9.84
N VAL A 215 4.30 -29.80 10.83
CA VAL A 215 4.28 -30.38 12.20
C VAL A 215 3.27 -31.53 12.31
N SER A 216 2.30 -31.62 11.40
CA SER A 216 1.28 -32.68 11.38
C SER A 216 1.68 -33.91 10.53
N ALA A 217 2.88 -33.89 9.96
CA ALA A 217 3.43 -34.96 9.11
C ALA A 217 4.73 -35.57 9.68
N GLY A 218 5.00 -35.39 10.97
CA GLY A 218 6.14 -35.95 11.70
C GLY A 218 5.74 -36.92 12.79
#